data_AF-A0A813LXS9-F1
#
_entry.id   AF-A0A813LXS9-F1
#
_cell.length_a   1.000
_cell.length_b   1.000
_cell.length_c   1.000
_cell.angle_alpha   90.00
_cell.angle_beta   90.00
_cell.angle_gamma   90.00
#
_symmetry.space_group_name_H-M   'P 1'
#
loop_
_entity.id
_entity.type
_entity.pdbx_description
1 polymer ?
#
loop_
_entity_poly.entity_id
_entity_poly.type
_entity_poly.pdbx_seq_one_letter_code
_entity_poly.pdbx_strand_id
1 'polypeptide(L)'
;MWAQNFVNGLGIPVCNQCDTNPELVKQMLWADVDRVVKLTHQWPDETFRWKHAVLAKFFMLKPKASAEIQQTLVSLNLGGDYIGIHIRHGDKGIEAALIDSAKYARSAIEAAYNYNITSIFVASDDPMALNDLQNALPSTVTAKWAPRLGDKTYHYEAIGASGSNDANLALLTDVVGLLQSKVFVGTASSNIGRLVYNLRTEDQKQQAISMDLTWTERAGL
;
A
#
# COMPACT_ATOMS: atom_id res chain seq x y z
N MET A 1 -15.62 -2.55 6.02
CA MET A 1 -14.53 -1.61 5.71
C MET A 1 -14.97 -0.16 5.41
N TRP A 2 -15.51 0.16 4.22
CA TRP A 2 -15.63 1.55 3.75
C TRP A 2 -16.45 2.48 4.66
N ALA A 3 -17.73 2.14 4.85
CA ALA A 3 -18.65 2.92 5.67
C ALA A 3 -18.22 2.99 7.15
N GLN A 4 -17.39 2.06 7.61
CA GLN A 4 -16.88 2.02 8.99
C GLN A 4 -15.71 2.99 9.17
N ASN A 5 -14.72 2.95 8.27
CA ASN A 5 -13.41 3.57 8.50
C ASN A 5 -13.15 4.85 7.69
N PHE A 6 -13.93 5.13 6.64
CA PHE A 6 -13.74 6.29 5.78
C PHE A 6 -14.87 7.32 5.88
N VAL A 7 -14.54 8.58 5.64
CA VAL A 7 -15.47 9.70 5.49
C VAL A 7 -15.99 9.70 4.06
N ASN A 8 -17.32 9.64 3.89
CA ASN A 8 -17.95 9.79 2.58
C ASN A 8 -18.07 11.27 2.18
N GLY A 9 -16.94 11.98 2.06
CA GLY A 9 -16.93 13.42 1.82
C GLY A 9 -17.48 13.83 0.45
N LEU A 10 -17.55 12.90 -0.50
CA LEU A 10 -18.11 13.11 -1.84
C LEU A 10 -19.59 12.72 -1.95
N GLY A 11 -20.20 12.23 -0.87
CA GLY A 11 -21.59 11.77 -0.89
C GLY A 11 -21.83 10.61 -1.85
N ILE A 12 -20.80 9.85 -2.18
CA ILE A 12 -20.89 8.73 -3.13
C ILE A 12 -21.74 7.64 -2.49
N PRO A 13 -22.84 7.21 -3.14
CA PRO A 13 -23.66 6.15 -2.62
C PRO A 13 -22.81 4.90 -2.39
N VAL A 14 -22.68 4.49 -1.13
CA VAL A 14 -22.08 3.20 -0.79
C VAL A 14 -23.19 2.19 -0.97
N CYS A 15 -22.97 1.30 -1.90
CA CYS A 15 -23.94 0.32 -2.28
C CYS A 15 -24.05 -0.74 -1.16
N ASN A 16 -25.20 -0.75 -0.48
CA ASN A 16 -25.47 -1.65 0.66
C ASN A 16 -26.00 -3.02 0.19
N GLN A 17 -26.49 -3.08 -1.05
CA GLN A 17 -26.96 -4.25 -1.76
C GLN A 17 -26.60 -4.04 -3.23
N CYS A 18 -25.39 -4.42 -3.62
CA CYS A 18 -25.01 -4.35 -5.02
C CYS A 18 -25.56 -5.58 -5.72
N ASP A 19 -26.04 -5.38 -6.93
CA ASP A 19 -26.13 -6.50 -7.85
C ASP A 19 -24.70 -7.03 -8.01
N THR A 20 -24.46 -8.20 -7.40
CA THR A 20 -23.15 -8.84 -7.40
C THR A 20 -22.91 -9.58 -8.71
N ASN A 21 -23.81 -9.43 -9.71
CA ASN A 21 -23.66 -10.01 -11.02
C ASN A 21 -22.25 -9.70 -11.57
N PRO A 22 -21.36 -10.72 -11.59
CA PRO A 22 -19.97 -10.51 -11.95
C PRO A 22 -19.80 -10.02 -13.38
N GLU A 23 -20.73 -10.37 -14.27
CA GLU A 23 -20.69 -9.96 -15.67
C GLU A 23 -21.05 -8.49 -15.84
N LEU A 24 -21.96 -7.94 -15.03
CA LEU A 24 -22.30 -6.52 -15.07
C LEU A 24 -21.15 -5.66 -14.53
N VAL A 25 -20.56 -6.10 -13.41
CA VAL A 25 -19.37 -5.48 -12.82
C VAL A 25 -18.18 -5.55 -13.79
N LYS A 26 -17.97 -6.70 -14.45
CA LYS A 26 -16.96 -6.81 -15.51
C LYS A 26 -17.25 -5.87 -16.67
N GLN A 27 -18.44 -5.87 -17.26
CA GLN A 27 -18.73 -5.03 -18.42
C GLN A 27 -18.52 -3.54 -18.13
N MET A 28 -18.91 -3.08 -16.93
CA MET A 28 -18.65 -1.70 -16.49
C MET A 28 -17.15 -1.42 -16.28
N LEU A 29 -16.41 -2.36 -15.67
CA LEU A 29 -14.98 -2.17 -15.39
C LEU A 29 -14.11 -2.27 -16.66
N TRP A 30 -14.35 -3.24 -17.52
CA TRP A 30 -13.46 -3.55 -18.65
C TRP A 30 -13.59 -2.57 -19.81
N ALA A 31 -14.80 -2.07 -20.12
CA ALA A 31 -14.99 -1.08 -21.19
C ALA A 31 -14.27 0.25 -20.90
N ASP A 32 -14.17 0.64 -19.63
CA ASP A 32 -13.49 1.86 -19.22
C ASP A 32 -12.00 1.67 -18.95
N VAL A 33 -11.54 0.45 -18.65
CA VAL A 33 -10.11 0.18 -18.38
C VAL A 33 -9.24 0.48 -19.59
N ASP A 34 -9.60 0.04 -20.80
CA ASP A 34 -8.80 0.31 -22.00
C ASP A 34 -8.71 1.80 -22.30
N ARG A 35 -9.79 2.53 -22.06
CA ARG A 35 -9.82 3.98 -22.19
C ARG A 35 -8.89 4.62 -21.15
N VAL A 36 -8.99 4.23 -19.88
CA VAL A 36 -8.14 4.74 -18.80
C VAL A 36 -6.66 4.42 -19.05
N VAL A 37 -6.35 3.25 -19.62
CA VAL A 37 -4.97 2.88 -20.02
C VAL A 37 -4.47 3.81 -21.14
N LYS A 38 -5.27 4.00 -22.20
CA LYS A 38 -4.92 4.93 -23.29
C LYS A 38 -4.71 6.36 -22.76
N LEU A 39 -5.59 6.83 -21.88
CA LEU A 39 -5.45 8.13 -21.21
C LEU A 39 -4.15 8.20 -20.39
N THR A 40 -3.81 7.13 -19.66
CA THR A 40 -2.58 7.08 -18.85
C THR A 40 -1.33 7.16 -19.72
N HIS A 41 -1.32 6.53 -20.90
CA HIS A 41 -0.18 6.64 -21.82
C HIS A 41 -0.12 8.00 -22.53
N GLN A 42 -1.26 8.55 -22.93
CA GLN A 42 -1.32 9.82 -23.65
C GLN A 42 -1.05 11.03 -22.74
N TRP A 43 -1.51 10.95 -21.49
CA TRP A 43 -1.49 12.02 -20.49
C TRP A 43 -1.12 11.45 -19.11
N PRO A 44 0.12 10.98 -18.92
CA PRO A 44 0.53 10.32 -17.69
C PRO A 44 0.39 11.23 -16.46
N ASP A 45 0.84 12.48 -16.58
CA ASP A 45 0.84 13.45 -15.48
C ASP A 45 -0.58 13.89 -15.11
N GLU A 46 -1.43 14.18 -16.10
CA GLU A 46 -2.82 14.56 -15.85
C GLU A 46 -3.59 13.39 -15.26
N THR A 47 -3.49 12.21 -15.87
CA THR A 47 -4.20 11.01 -15.40
C THR A 47 -3.81 10.68 -13.96
N PHE A 48 -2.55 10.87 -13.62
CA PHE A 48 -2.09 10.77 -12.26
C PHE A 48 -2.71 11.83 -11.35
N ARG A 49 -2.72 13.11 -11.74
CA ARG A 49 -3.26 14.19 -10.89
C ARG A 49 -4.73 13.93 -10.58
N TRP A 50 -5.47 13.45 -11.56
CA TRP A 50 -6.84 12.97 -11.38
C TRP A 50 -6.92 11.78 -10.42
N LYS A 51 -6.11 10.73 -10.61
CA LYS A 51 -6.05 9.57 -9.69
C LYS A 51 -5.74 10.01 -8.26
N HIS A 52 -4.73 10.84 -8.06
CA HIS A 52 -4.35 11.37 -6.75
C HIS A 52 -5.49 12.18 -6.13
N ALA A 53 -6.06 13.15 -6.85
CA ALA A 53 -7.13 14.00 -6.33
C ALA A 53 -8.36 13.18 -5.92
N VAL A 54 -8.75 12.20 -6.75
CA VAL A 54 -9.88 11.32 -6.48
C VAL A 54 -9.57 10.39 -5.30
N LEU A 55 -8.44 9.68 -5.32
CA LEU A 55 -8.05 8.76 -4.26
C LEU A 55 -7.85 9.46 -2.92
N ALA A 56 -7.30 10.67 -2.88
CA ALA A 56 -7.15 11.44 -1.64
C ALA A 56 -8.50 11.79 -0.99
N LYS A 57 -9.55 12.02 -1.78
CA LYS A 57 -10.91 12.24 -1.26
C LYS A 57 -11.56 10.95 -0.78
N PHE A 58 -11.27 9.85 -1.45
CA PHE A 58 -11.69 8.53 -1.02
C PHE A 58 -10.97 8.13 0.29
N PHE A 59 -9.67 8.36 0.38
CA PHE A 59 -8.82 7.92 1.49
C PHE A 59 -8.85 8.90 2.68
N MET A 60 -10.01 9.50 2.97
CA MET A 60 -10.20 10.30 4.17
C MET A 60 -10.68 9.41 5.32
N LEU A 61 -9.79 9.08 6.26
CA LEU A 61 -10.14 8.25 7.40
C LEU A 61 -11.03 8.99 8.40
N LYS A 62 -11.95 8.27 9.05
CA LYS A 62 -12.70 8.82 10.18
C LYS A 62 -11.77 9.09 11.37
N PRO A 63 -12.09 10.07 12.24
CA PRO A 63 -11.24 10.41 13.38
C PRO A 63 -10.87 9.22 14.28
N LYS A 64 -11.84 8.33 14.56
CA LYS A 64 -11.60 7.13 15.37
C LYS A 64 -10.56 6.19 14.74
N ALA A 65 -10.76 5.80 13.47
CA ALA A 65 -9.83 4.91 12.76
C ALA A 65 -8.45 5.55 12.62
N SER A 66 -8.39 6.85 12.31
CA SER A 66 -7.14 7.61 12.25
C SER A 66 -6.39 7.57 13.60
N ALA A 67 -7.08 7.82 14.72
CA ALA A 67 -6.48 7.80 16.04
C ALA A 67 -5.92 6.42 16.42
N GLU A 68 -6.65 5.34 16.15
CA GLU A 68 -6.20 3.96 16.42
C GLU A 68 -4.96 3.58 15.58
N ILE A 69 -4.95 3.96 14.29
CA ILE A 69 -3.81 3.76 13.41
C ILE A 69 -2.59 4.56 13.91
N GLN A 70 -2.77 5.84 14.24
CA GLN A 70 -1.67 6.68 14.73
C GLN A 70 -1.12 6.16 16.07
N GLN A 71 -1.98 5.72 16.99
CA GLN A 71 -1.54 5.11 18.24
C GLN A 71 -0.66 3.89 17.98
N THR A 72 -1.04 3.05 17.02
CA THR A 72 -0.26 1.88 16.62
C THR A 72 1.11 2.31 16.06
N LEU A 73 1.15 3.24 15.10
CA LEU A 73 2.39 3.70 14.48
C LEU A 73 3.34 4.40 15.47
N VAL A 74 2.81 5.20 16.39
CA VAL A 74 3.59 5.82 17.48
C VAL A 74 4.19 4.75 18.39
N SER A 75 3.45 3.69 18.71
CA SER A 75 3.96 2.60 19.56
C SER A 75 5.16 1.86 18.96
N LEU A 76 5.31 1.88 17.62
CA LEU A 76 6.46 1.30 16.95
C LEU A 76 7.74 2.10 17.19
N ASN A 77 7.65 3.36 17.63
CA ASN A 77 8.79 4.24 17.85
C ASN A 77 9.74 4.25 16.64
N LEU A 78 9.18 4.57 15.47
CA LEU A 78 9.94 4.66 14.20
C LEU A 78 10.86 5.90 14.16
N GLY A 79 10.66 6.86 15.07
CA GLY A 79 11.36 8.15 15.04
C GLY A 79 10.64 9.16 14.15
N GLY A 80 11.38 10.15 13.65
CA GLY A 80 10.87 11.14 12.69
C GLY A 80 10.75 10.53 11.29
N ASP A 81 11.77 10.74 10.46
CA ASP A 81 11.82 10.15 9.11
C ASP A 81 12.14 8.65 9.17
N TYR A 82 11.38 7.84 8.43
CA TYR A 82 11.60 6.40 8.27
C TYR A 82 11.35 5.97 6.81
N ILE A 83 11.86 4.79 6.44
CA ILE A 83 11.60 4.17 5.13
C ILE A 83 10.42 3.21 5.28
N GLY A 84 9.46 3.28 4.36
CA GLY A 84 8.33 2.35 4.29
C GLY A 84 8.57 1.32 3.20
N ILE A 85 8.46 0.03 3.53
CA ILE A 85 8.68 -1.07 2.59
C ILE A 85 7.44 -1.95 2.51
N HIS A 86 6.92 -2.15 1.31
CA HIS A 86 5.83 -3.08 1.03
C HIS A 86 6.36 -4.33 0.31
N ILE A 87 6.31 -5.47 1.00
CA ILE A 87 6.71 -6.78 0.47
C ILE A 87 5.44 -7.59 0.23
N ARG A 88 5.23 -8.04 -1.00
CA ARG A 88 4.10 -8.92 -1.36
C ARG A 88 4.63 -10.29 -1.73
N HIS A 89 4.52 -11.24 -0.80
CA HIS A 89 5.11 -12.57 -0.93
C HIS A 89 4.13 -13.73 -0.74
N GLY A 90 2.93 -13.51 -0.21
CA GLY A 90 1.96 -14.57 0.13
C GLY A 90 1.51 -15.46 -1.04
N ASP A 91 0.26 -15.32 -1.47
CA ASP A 91 -0.33 -16.10 -2.59
C ASP A 91 0.39 -15.88 -3.94
N LYS A 92 1.19 -14.81 -4.04
CA LYS A 92 1.85 -14.38 -5.27
C LYS A 92 2.94 -15.33 -5.78
N GLY A 93 3.44 -16.27 -4.98
CA GLY A 93 4.39 -17.30 -5.45
C GLY A 93 3.85 -18.16 -6.61
N ILE A 94 2.54 -18.16 -6.83
CA ILE A 94 1.86 -18.84 -7.94
C ILE A 94 1.74 -17.92 -9.18
N GLU A 95 1.70 -16.60 -8.99
CA GLU A 95 1.37 -15.62 -10.04
C GLU A 95 2.59 -14.88 -10.63
N ALA A 96 3.68 -14.74 -9.86
CA ALA A 96 4.91 -14.09 -10.31
C ALA A 96 6.14 -14.56 -9.52
N ALA A 97 7.33 -14.38 -10.10
CA ALA A 97 8.58 -14.62 -9.38
C ALA A 97 8.66 -13.74 -8.12
N LEU A 98 8.88 -14.37 -6.97
CA LEU A 98 9.08 -13.67 -5.71
C LEU A 98 10.34 -12.81 -5.80
N ILE A 99 10.23 -11.54 -5.40
CA ILE A 99 11.37 -10.63 -5.33
C ILE A 99 12.07 -10.86 -3.99
N ASP A 100 13.31 -11.30 -4.03
CA ASP A 100 14.13 -11.53 -2.84
C ASP A 100 14.16 -10.30 -1.89
N SER A 101 13.97 -10.52 -0.59
CA SER A 101 14.11 -9.53 0.49
C SER A 101 15.45 -8.78 0.42
N ALA A 102 16.52 -9.42 -0.05
CA ALA A 102 17.82 -8.78 -0.28
C ALA A 102 17.77 -7.65 -1.33
N LYS A 103 16.83 -7.69 -2.29
CA LYS A 103 16.63 -6.59 -3.25
C LYS A 103 16.03 -5.37 -2.56
N TYR A 104 15.02 -5.57 -1.73
CA TYR A 104 14.43 -4.48 -0.92
C TYR A 104 15.46 -3.90 0.06
N ALA A 105 16.23 -4.77 0.74
CA ALA A 105 17.26 -4.34 1.68
C ALA A 105 18.32 -3.43 1.03
N ARG A 106 18.78 -3.75 -0.19
CA ARG A 106 19.72 -2.89 -0.93
C ARG A 106 19.19 -1.48 -1.15
N SER A 107 17.96 -1.34 -1.64
CA SER A 107 17.35 -0.02 -1.83
C SER A 107 17.11 0.71 -0.50
N ALA A 108 16.79 -0.03 0.56
CA ALA A 108 16.63 0.53 1.90
C ALA A 108 17.95 1.04 2.47
N ILE A 109 19.07 0.33 2.27
CA ILE A 109 20.41 0.73 2.72
C ILE A 109 20.84 2.02 2.02
N GLU A 110 20.63 2.11 0.71
CA GLU A 110 20.95 3.32 -0.05
C GLU A 110 20.12 4.52 0.43
N ALA A 111 18.81 4.34 0.61
CA ALA A 111 17.94 5.39 1.14
C ALA A 111 18.31 5.78 2.59
N ALA A 112 18.64 4.80 3.44
CA ALA A 112 19.05 5.01 4.82
C ALA A 112 20.31 5.89 4.90
N TYR A 113 21.29 5.61 4.05
CA TYR A 113 22.51 6.42 3.93
C TYR A 113 22.20 7.84 3.44
N ASN A 114 21.45 7.98 2.35
CA ASN A 114 21.18 9.28 1.71
C ASN A 114 20.37 10.23 2.60
N TYR A 115 19.50 9.70 3.46
CA TYR A 115 18.61 10.49 4.31
C TYR A 115 18.95 10.42 5.80
N ASN A 116 20.02 9.73 6.18
CA ASN A 116 20.39 9.49 7.59
C ASN A 116 19.23 8.88 8.41
N ILE A 117 18.61 7.84 7.88
CA ILE A 117 17.46 7.14 8.47
C ILE A 117 17.90 5.78 9.00
N THR A 118 17.49 5.42 10.22
CA THR A 118 17.81 4.13 10.85
C THR A 118 16.58 3.23 11.08
N SER A 119 15.39 3.72 10.78
CA SER A 119 14.13 3.00 11.00
C SER A 119 13.45 2.64 9.69
N ILE A 120 12.95 1.41 9.64
CA ILE A 120 12.16 0.90 8.51
C ILE A 120 10.80 0.40 9.04
N PHE A 121 9.73 0.84 8.41
CA PHE A 121 8.40 0.27 8.55
C PHE A 121 8.16 -0.76 7.44
N VAL A 122 7.74 -1.97 7.79
CA VAL A 122 7.49 -3.07 6.87
C VAL A 122 6.01 -3.43 6.88
N ALA A 123 5.41 -3.44 5.70
CA ALA A 123 4.08 -3.99 5.45
C ALA A 123 4.24 -5.24 4.57
N SER A 124 3.75 -6.38 5.04
CA SER A 124 3.84 -7.65 4.32
C SER A 124 2.72 -8.61 4.72
N ASP A 125 2.28 -9.41 3.74
CA ASP A 125 1.42 -10.55 3.99
C ASP A 125 2.19 -11.80 4.44
N ASP A 126 3.50 -11.86 4.20
CA ASP A 126 4.35 -12.97 4.60
C ASP A 126 4.90 -12.79 6.03
N PRO A 127 4.65 -13.75 6.95
CA PRO A 127 5.15 -13.70 8.33
C PRO A 127 6.68 -13.77 8.45
N MET A 128 7.40 -14.18 7.41
CA MET A 128 8.88 -14.24 7.43
C MET A 128 9.53 -12.94 6.95
N ALA A 129 8.81 -12.11 6.19
CA ALA A 129 9.34 -10.94 5.50
C ALA A 129 10.09 -9.95 6.40
N LEU A 130 9.61 -9.70 7.63
CA LEU A 130 10.31 -8.80 8.57
C LEU A 130 11.68 -9.37 8.95
N ASN A 131 11.73 -10.64 9.31
CA ASN A 131 12.96 -11.30 9.75
C ASN A 131 13.95 -11.39 8.58
N ASP A 132 13.48 -11.77 7.40
CA ASP A 132 14.33 -11.91 6.22
C ASP A 132 14.91 -10.56 5.78
N LEU A 133 14.09 -9.51 5.82
CA LEU A 133 14.57 -8.15 5.59
C LEU A 133 15.59 -7.72 6.65
N GLN A 134 15.29 -7.91 7.94
CA GLN A 134 16.18 -7.51 9.04
C GLN A 134 17.55 -8.21 8.95
N ASN A 135 17.59 -9.48 8.56
CA ASN A 135 18.82 -10.24 8.36
C ASN A 135 19.67 -9.72 7.19
N ALA A 136 19.04 -9.08 6.20
CA ALA A 136 19.72 -8.48 5.05
C ALA A 136 20.14 -7.01 5.29
N LEU A 137 19.73 -6.40 6.41
CA LEU A 137 20.04 -5.02 6.77
C LEU A 137 21.28 -4.93 7.67
N PRO A 138 22.03 -3.81 7.63
CA PRO A 138 23.09 -3.55 8.60
C PRO A 138 22.49 -3.42 10.01
N SER A 139 23.27 -3.78 11.03
CA SER A 139 22.83 -3.74 12.43
C SER A 139 22.47 -2.35 12.96
N THR A 140 22.86 -1.28 12.24
CA THR A 140 22.49 0.10 12.54
C THR A 140 21.08 0.48 12.08
N VAL A 141 20.43 -0.37 11.28
CA VAL A 141 19.09 -0.15 10.74
C VAL A 141 18.13 -1.18 11.33
N THR A 142 17.00 -0.71 11.87
CA THR A 142 15.98 -1.54 12.51
C THR A 142 14.69 -1.54 11.70
N ALA A 143 14.24 -2.71 11.29
CA ALA A 143 12.94 -2.93 10.68
C ALA A 143 11.89 -3.25 11.74
N LYS A 144 10.68 -2.70 11.55
CA LYS A 144 9.52 -2.90 12.42
C LYS A 144 8.27 -3.02 11.55
N TRP A 145 7.26 -3.73 12.04
CA TRP A 145 5.93 -3.78 11.42
C TRP A 145 4.85 -3.50 12.46
N ALA A 146 3.63 -3.22 12.01
CA ALA A 146 2.49 -3.19 12.92
C ALA A 146 2.22 -4.60 13.49
N PRO A 147 1.65 -4.71 14.70
CA PRO A 147 1.24 -6.00 15.25
C PRO A 147 0.33 -6.74 14.26
N ARG A 148 0.74 -7.93 13.83
CA ARG A 148 -0.07 -8.77 12.95
C ARG A 148 -1.24 -9.35 13.73
N LEU A 149 -2.39 -9.41 13.08
CA LEU A 149 -3.43 -10.34 13.51
C LEU A 149 -2.95 -11.76 13.22
N GLY A 150 -3.44 -12.74 13.99
CA GLY A 150 -3.10 -14.15 13.74
C GLY A 150 -3.43 -14.56 12.31
N ASP A 151 -2.73 -15.56 11.77
CA ASP A 151 -2.79 -15.88 10.34
C ASP A 151 -4.23 -16.06 9.83
N LYS A 152 -5.10 -16.72 10.61
CA LYS A 152 -6.51 -16.94 10.27
C LYS A 152 -7.34 -15.67 10.09
N THR A 153 -6.92 -14.54 10.67
CA THR A 153 -7.63 -13.25 10.62
C THR A 153 -6.94 -12.22 9.73
N TYR A 154 -5.69 -12.45 9.32
CA TYR A 154 -4.96 -11.60 8.38
C TYR A 154 -4.81 -12.24 6.99
N HIS A 155 -5.89 -12.85 6.50
CA HIS A 155 -6.00 -13.32 5.12
C HIS A 155 -6.79 -12.32 4.28
N TYR A 156 -6.56 -12.30 2.95
CA TYR A 156 -7.26 -11.39 2.04
C TYR A 156 -8.79 -11.52 2.13
N GLU A 157 -9.30 -12.70 2.48
CA GLU A 157 -10.73 -12.98 2.69
C GLU A 157 -11.30 -12.31 3.96
N ALA A 158 -10.45 -12.02 4.94
CA ALA A 158 -10.79 -11.34 6.18
C ALA A 158 -10.77 -9.81 6.04
N ILE A 159 -10.42 -9.28 4.87
CA ILE A 159 -10.35 -7.85 4.57
C ILE A 159 -11.51 -7.48 3.65
N GLY A 160 -12.14 -6.32 3.90
CA GLY A 160 -13.20 -5.78 3.05
C GLY A 160 -14.57 -5.70 3.73
N ALA A 161 -15.63 -5.89 2.95
CA ALA A 161 -17.02 -5.70 3.41
C ALA A 161 -17.48 -6.80 4.39
N SER A 162 -17.06 -8.04 4.16
CA SER A 162 -17.31 -9.21 5.01
C SER A 162 -16.24 -9.43 6.08
N GLY A 163 -15.15 -8.68 6.01
CA GLY A 163 -13.99 -8.78 6.90
C GLY A 163 -14.22 -8.18 8.29
N SER A 164 -13.40 -8.59 9.27
CA SER A 164 -13.44 -7.99 10.61
C SER A 164 -12.96 -6.53 10.56
N ASN A 165 -13.45 -5.69 11.47
CA ASN A 165 -12.96 -4.32 11.55
C ASN A 165 -11.46 -4.27 11.89
N ASP A 166 -10.98 -5.20 12.70
CA ASP A 166 -9.58 -5.29 13.10
C ASP A 166 -8.67 -5.60 11.91
N ALA A 167 -9.06 -6.54 11.04
CA ALA A 167 -8.30 -6.86 9.83
C ALA A 167 -8.25 -5.67 8.87
N ASN A 168 -9.35 -4.94 8.75
CA ASN A 168 -9.40 -3.70 7.99
C ASN A 168 -8.47 -2.63 8.60
N LEU A 169 -8.46 -2.46 9.93
CA LEU A 169 -7.59 -1.50 10.60
C LEU A 169 -6.11 -1.88 10.51
N ALA A 170 -5.78 -3.17 10.56
CA ALA A 170 -4.41 -3.65 10.36
C ALA A 170 -3.90 -3.31 8.95
N LEU A 171 -4.69 -3.61 7.90
CA LEU A 171 -4.34 -3.20 6.53
C LEU A 171 -4.23 -1.67 6.39
N LEU A 172 -5.15 -0.91 6.99
CA LEU A 172 -5.09 0.55 6.93
C LEU A 172 -3.89 1.11 7.69
N THR A 173 -3.46 0.45 8.76
CA THR A 173 -2.23 0.79 9.49
C THR A 173 -1.02 0.61 8.58
N ASP A 174 -0.95 -0.50 7.85
CA ASP A 174 0.10 -0.74 6.85
C ASP A 174 0.11 0.36 5.78
N VAL A 175 -1.04 0.66 5.17
CA VAL A 175 -1.13 1.69 4.12
C VAL A 175 -0.73 3.07 4.65
N VAL A 176 -1.18 3.45 5.85
CA VAL A 176 -0.85 4.76 6.44
C VAL A 176 0.63 4.84 6.83
N GLY A 177 1.21 3.78 7.39
CA GLY A 177 2.64 3.72 7.68
C GLY A 177 3.49 3.87 6.41
N LEU A 178 3.10 3.22 5.31
CA LEU A 178 3.77 3.40 4.02
C LEU A 178 3.56 4.79 3.42
N LEU A 179 2.39 5.41 3.61
CA LEU A 179 2.09 6.75 3.11
C LEU A 179 2.89 7.83 3.85
N GLN A 180 3.07 7.66 5.16
CA GLN A 180 3.78 8.61 6.03
C GLN A 180 5.31 8.51 5.93
N SER A 181 5.85 7.46 5.31
CA SER A 181 7.29 7.27 5.21
C SER A 181 7.96 8.36 4.34
N LYS A 182 9.22 8.66 4.65
CA LYS A 182 10.07 9.54 3.85
C LYS A 182 10.30 8.92 2.48
N VAL A 183 10.90 7.74 2.45
CA VAL A 183 11.10 6.95 1.25
C VAL A 183 10.12 5.78 1.24
N PHE A 184 9.51 5.49 0.10
CA PHE A 184 8.66 4.33 -0.09
C PHE A 184 9.33 3.34 -1.04
N VAL A 185 9.47 2.08 -0.63
CA VAL A 185 9.98 0.99 -1.47
C VAL A 185 8.88 -0.06 -1.62
N GLY A 186 8.53 -0.42 -2.84
CA GLY A 186 7.47 -1.40 -3.08
C GLY A 186 7.54 -2.00 -4.46
N THR A 187 6.40 -2.53 -4.91
CA THR A 187 6.24 -3.07 -6.26
C THR A 187 5.11 -2.34 -6.96
N ALA A 188 5.38 -1.85 -8.17
CA ALA A 188 4.38 -1.24 -9.02
C ALA A 188 3.38 -2.27 -9.56
N SER A 189 3.70 -3.57 -9.54
CA SER A 189 2.71 -4.62 -9.82
C SER A 189 1.71 -4.87 -8.68
N SER A 190 1.98 -4.39 -7.45
CA SER A 190 1.07 -4.54 -6.31
C SER A 190 -0.01 -3.46 -6.29
N ASN A 191 -1.26 -3.85 -6.04
CA ASN A 191 -2.36 -2.90 -5.83
C ASN A 191 -2.09 -1.99 -4.61
N ILE A 192 -1.54 -2.52 -3.52
CA ILE A 192 -1.15 -1.71 -2.35
C ILE A 192 -0.01 -0.77 -2.71
N GLY A 193 0.98 -1.26 -3.47
CA GLY A 193 2.10 -0.43 -3.92
C GLY A 193 1.63 0.75 -4.76
N ARG A 194 0.75 0.49 -5.73
CA ARG A 194 0.11 1.53 -6.55
C ARG A 194 -0.77 2.46 -5.73
N LEU A 195 -1.54 1.94 -4.78
CA LEU A 195 -2.39 2.77 -3.93
C LEU A 195 -1.54 3.78 -3.14
N VAL A 196 -0.50 3.32 -2.46
CA VAL A 196 0.43 4.18 -1.71
C VAL A 196 1.08 5.20 -2.64
N TYR A 197 1.65 4.75 -3.77
CA TYR A 197 2.26 5.65 -4.75
C TYR A 197 1.29 6.73 -5.25
N ASN A 198 0.04 6.38 -5.55
CA ASN A 198 -0.95 7.35 -6.04
C ASN A 198 -1.43 8.31 -4.95
N LEU A 199 -1.48 7.88 -3.68
CA LEU A 199 -1.88 8.71 -2.54
C LEU A 199 -0.81 9.70 -2.05
N ARG A 200 0.47 9.44 -2.33
CA ARG A 200 1.57 10.38 -2.02
C ARG A 200 1.41 11.70 -2.80
N THR A 201 2.00 12.79 -2.32
CA THR A 201 2.10 14.05 -3.08
C THR A 201 3.13 13.92 -4.22
N GLU A 202 3.18 14.88 -5.15
CA GLU A 202 4.19 14.90 -6.22
C GLU A 202 5.62 14.81 -5.67
N ASP A 203 5.96 15.65 -4.68
CA ASP A 203 7.29 15.66 -4.06
C ASP A 203 7.63 14.33 -3.37
N GLN A 204 6.64 13.73 -2.69
CA GLN A 204 6.83 12.46 -1.98
C GLN A 204 7.06 11.27 -2.91
N LYS A 205 6.64 11.35 -4.18
CA LYS A 205 6.79 10.26 -5.15
C LYS A 205 8.15 10.21 -5.80
N GLN A 206 8.86 11.33 -5.83
CA GLN A 206 10.28 11.35 -6.20
C GLN A 206 11.10 10.46 -5.24
N GLN A 207 10.56 10.17 -4.06
CA GLN A 207 11.13 9.29 -3.04
C GLN A 207 10.47 7.89 -3.04
N ALA A 208 9.80 7.49 -4.14
CA ALA A 208 9.20 6.16 -4.27
C ALA A 208 9.98 5.27 -5.25
N ILE A 209 10.44 4.11 -4.78
CA ILE A 209 11.26 3.16 -5.53
C ILE A 209 10.46 1.89 -5.78
N SER A 210 10.33 1.50 -7.04
CA SER A 210 9.67 0.24 -7.43
C SER A 210 10.71 -0.85 -7.70
N MET A 211 10.44 -2.06 -7.23
CA MET A 211 11.33 -3.22 -7.38
C MET A 211 11.09 -4.04 -8.64
N ASP A 212 10.02 -3.77 -9.41
CA ASP A 212 9.67 -4.54 -10.60
C ASP A 212 9.47 -3.66 -11.84
N LEU A 213 8.36 -2.95 -11.93
CA LEU A 213 7.99 -2.09 -13.05
C LEU A 213 8.18 -0.63 -12.67
N THR A 214 8.19 0.28 -13.64
CA THR A 214 7.97 1.69 -13.30
C THR A 214 6.56 1.90 -12.76
N TRP A 215 6.37 2.94 -11.93
CA TRP A 215 5.06 3.23 -11.33
C TRP A 215 3.96 3.58 -12.36
N THR A 216 4.36 3.93 -13.59
CA THR A 216 3.49 4.25 -14.71
C THR A 216 3.20 3.04 -15.60
N GLU A 217 3.98 1.96 -15.50
CA GLU A 217 3.81 0.74 -16.29
C GLU A 217 2.77 -0.23 -15.71
N ARG A 218 2.16 -1.02 -16.61
CA ARG A 218 1.25 -2.12 -16.27
C ARG A 218 1.95 -3.46 -16.43
N ALA A 219 1.73 -4.38 -15.49
CA ALA A 219 2.15 -5.77 -15.65
C ALA A 219 1.25 -6.44 -16.69
N GLY A 220 1.82 -7.01 -17.75
CA GLY A 220 1.12 -7.90 -18.68
C GLY A 220 0.30 -7.25 -19.80
N LEU A 221 0.72 -6.09 -20.32
CA LEU A 221 0.31 -5.57 -21.63
C LEU A 221 1.54 -5.26 -22.49
#